data_AF-A0A9P4VV73-F1
#
_entry.id   AF-A0A9P4VV73-F1
#
_cell.length_a   1.000
_cell.length_b   1.000
_cell.length_c   1.000
_cell.angle_alpha   90.00
_cell.angle_beta   90.00
_cell.angle_gamma   90.00
#
_symmetry.space_group_name_H-M   'P 1'
#
loop_
_entity.id
_entity.type
_entity.pdbx_description
1 polymer ?
#
loop_
_entity_poly.entity_id
_entity_poly.type
_entity_poly.pdbx_seq_one_letter_code
_entity_poly.pdbx_strand_id
1 'polypeptide(L)'
;KGALAYEREFDRAEWRAAVRGIAGLPGLRELDIAVVAGMPGPDGWDGVEGFTVGDYERWWEGVRRFGEKGTVRSANGYGFFGLPMEWVEELVGGGEAPGVRGLEVLRVKAIVEHCPHPGSMAYAAWIAFSKSVGEGSFERWLKRMMLLGEVRKENS
;
A
#
# COMPACT_ATOMS: atom_id res chain seq x y z
N LYS A 1 -18.98 -5.00 14.75
CA LYS A 1 -17.96 -4.15 14.08
C LYS A 1 -16.67 -4.93 14.05
N GLY A 2 -16.31 -5.53 12.92
CA GLY A 2 -14.98 -6.13 12.72
C GLY A 2 -14.01 -5.03 12.31
N ALA A 3 -12.77 -5.10 12.79
CA ALA A 3 -11.69 -4.28 12.27
C ALA A 3 -11.45 -4.67 10.80
N LEU A 4 -11.16 -3.70 9.94
CA LEU A 4 -10.69 -3.97 8.58
C LEU A 4 -9.37 -4.76 8.66
N ALA A 5 -9.00 -5.43 7.57
CA ALA A 5 -7.65 -5.94 7.43
C ALA A 5 -6.65 -4.80 7.72
N TYR A 6 -5.57 -5.10 8.45
CA TYR A 6 -4.49 -4.15 8.79
C TYR A 6 -4.78 -3.12 9.92
N GLU A 7 -5.92 -3.20 10.60
CA GLU A 7 -6.28 -2.22 11.65
C GLU A 7 -5.85 -2.58 13.08
N ARG A 8 -5.50 -3.84 13.39
CA ARG A 8 -5.19 -4.22 14.78
C ARG A 8 -3.79 -3.73 15.18
N GLU A 9 -3.69 -3.15 16.37
CA GLU A 9 -2.42 -2.55 16.82
C GLU A 9 -1.30 -3.58 17.00
N PHE A 10 -1.66 -4.80 17.42
CA PHE A 10 -0.73 -5.92 17.54
C PHE A 10 -0.13 -6.26 16.17
N ASP A 11 -0.97 -6.40 15.15
CA ASP A 11 -0.56 -6.67 13.77
C ASP A 11 0.39 -5.58 13.24
N ARG A 12 0.18 -4.31 13.62
CA ARG A 12 1.08 -3.20 13.24
C ARG A 12 2.47 -3.30 13.89
N ALA A 13 2.53 -3.63 15.18
CA ALA A 13 3.79 -3.75 15.89
C ALA A 13 4.63 -4.92 15.37
N GLU A 14 3.98 -6.08 15.14
CA GLU A 14 4.62 -7.25 14.55
C GLU A 14 5.11 -6.95 13.12
N TRP A 15 4.27 -6.28 12.33
CA TRP A 15 4.65 -5.85 10.99
C TRP A 15 5.89 -4.96 10.98
N ARG A 16 5.91 -3.91 11.82
CA ARG A 16 7.07 -3.02 11.93
C ARG A 16 8.34 -3.76 12.31
N ALA A 17 8.26 -4.69 13.26
CA ALA A 17 9.39 -5.50 13.68
C ALA A 17 9.87 -6.43 12.53
N ALA A 18 8.94 -7.06 11.82
CA ALA A 18 9.25 -7.90 10.67
C ALA A 18 9.95 -7.11 9.56
N VAL A 19 9.40 -5.94 9.18
CA VAL A 19 9.99 -5.08 8.15
C VAL A 19 11.37 -4.58 8.57
N ARG A 20 11.59 -4.22 9.85
CA ARG A 20 12.94 -3.88 10.35
C ARG A 20 13.92 -5.03 10.23
N GLY A 21 13.48 -6.25 10.55
CA GLY A 21 14.28 -7.46 10.38
C GLY A 21 14.67 -7.67 8.92
N ILE A 22 13.69 -7.60 8.01
CA ILE A 22 13.86 -7.76 6.56
C ILE A 22 14.80 -6.69 6.00
N ALA A 23 14.60 -5.42 6.37
CA ALA A 23 15.45 -4.31 5.93
C ALA A 23 16.92 -4.43 6.39
N GLY A 24 17.16 -5.15 7.49
CA GLY A 24 18.51 -5.43 7.99
C GLY A 24 19.19 -6.64 7.36
N LEU A 25 18.51 -7.42 6.51
CA LEU A 25 19.09 -8.62 5.90
C LEU A 25 20.14 -8.26 4.84
N PRO A 26 21.41 -8.65 5.02
CA PRO A 26 22.42 -8.42 3.99
C PRO A 26 22.13 -9.29 2.76
N GLY A 27 21.94 -8.66 1.61
CA GLY A 27 21.76 -9.36 0.33
C GLY A 27 20.32 -9.77 0.00
N LEU A 28 19.31 -9.21 0.66
CA LEU A 28 17.93 -9.36 0.20
C LEU A 28 17.76 -8.74 -1.19
N ARG A 29 17.47 -9.59 -2.19
CA ARG A 29 17.30 -9.18 -3.59
C ARG A 29 15.88 -9.39 -4.12
N GLU A 30 15.12 -10.30 -3.54
CA GLU A 30 13.75 -10.58 -3.96
C GLU A 30 12.80 -10.44 -2.78
N LEU A 31 11.67 -9.76 -3.01
CA LEU A 31 10.59 -9.64 -2.05
C LEU A 31 9.25 -9.91 -2.75
N ASP A 32 8.54 -10.93 -2.27
CA ASP A 32 7.17 -11.22 -2.68
C ASP A 32 6.22 -10.79 -1.56
N ILE A 33 5.25 -9.93 -1.89
CA ILE A 33 4.26 -9.40 -0.95
C ILE A 33 2.89 -9.92 -1.36
N ALA A 34 2.20 -10.58 -0.43
CA ALA A 34 0.81 -10.98 -0.62
C ALA A 34 -0.11 -10.02 0.14
N VAL A 35 -1.12 -9.47 -0.55
CA VAL A 35 -2.06 -8.49 0.00
C VAL A 35 -3.48 -9.04 -0.15
N VAL A 36 -4.23 -9.05 0.95
CA VAL A 36 -5.63 -9.48 0.95
C VAL A 36 -6.47 -8.40 0.27
N ALA A 37 -7.21 -8.79 -0.76
CA ALA A 37 -7.98 -7.91 -1.62
C ALA A 37 -9.44 -8.36 -1.66
N GLY A 38 -10.36 -7.47 -1.29
CA GLY A 38 -11.79 -7.71 -1.38
C GLY A 38 -12.34 -7.58 -2.78
N MET A 39 -13.11 -8.58 -3.20
CA MET A 39 -13.87 -8.59 -4.44
C MET A 39 -15.37 -8.58 -4.15
N PRO A 40 -16.09 -7.49 -4.44
CA PRO A 40 -17.47 -7.35 -4.00
C PRO A 40 -18.45 -8.08 -4.92
N GLY A 41 -19.37 -8.84 -4.32
CA GLY A 41 -20.51 -9.43 -5.03
C GLY A 41 -20.12 -10.33 -6.22
N PRO A 42 -21.09 -10.63 -7.11
CA PRO A 42 -20.85 -11.44 -8.31
C PRO A 42 -20.12 -10.69 -9.43
N ASP A 43 -20.31 -9.37 -9.51
CA ASP A 43 -19.71 -8.50 -10.56
C ASP A 43 -18.25 -8.13 -10.24
N GLY A 44 -17.75 -8.50 -9.05
CA GLY A 44 -16.37 -8.25 -8.64
C GLY A 44 -16.01 -6.77 -8.71
N TRP A 45 -14.97 -6.43 -9.47
CA TRP A 45 -14.49 -5.05 -9.60
C TRP A 45 -15.08 -4.28 -10.78
N ASP A 46 -16.09 -4.83 -11.44
CA ASP A 46 -16.79 -4.13 -12.52
C ASP A 46 -17.48 -2.88 -11.96
N GLY A 47 -17.28 -1.73 -12.63
CA GLY A 47 -17.77 -0.43 -12.17
C GLY A 47 -17.06 0.17 -10.95
N VAL A 48 -16.10 -0.54 -10.32
CA VAL A 48 -15.26 0.02 -9.25
C VAL A 48 -14.12 0.81 -9.86
N GLU A 49 -13.94 2.07 -9.47
CA GLU A 49 -12.76 2.84 -9.87
C GLU A 49 -11.60 2.60 -8.88
N GLY A 50 -10.57 1.88 -9.33
CA GLY A 50 -9.39 1.55 -8.52
C GLY A 50 -8.38 2.69 -8.44
N PHE A 51 -7.49 2.67 -7.45
CA PHE A 51 -6.41 3.65 -7.35
C PHE A 51 -5.38 3.48 -8.47
N THR A 52 -5.00 4.58 -9.10
CA THR A 52 -3.96 4.65 -10.12
C THR A 52 -2.58 4.86 -9.51
N VAL A 53 -1.51 4.65 -10.30
CA VAL A 53 -0.14 4.99 -9.87
C VAL A 53 -0.02 6.46 -9.44
N GLY A 54 -0.67 7.38 -10.18
CA GLY A 54 -0.64 8.80 -9.86
C GLY A 54 -1.37 9.16 -8.55
N ASP A 55 -2.36 8.36 -8.12
CA ASP A 55 -2.99 8.53 -6.81
C ASP A 55 -2.01 8.21 -5.68
N TYR A 56 -1.25 7.13 -5.83
CA TYR A 56 -0.22 6.77 -4.86
C TYR A 56 0.94 7.76 -4.84
N GLU A 57 1.36 8.29 -5.99
CA GLU A 57 2.39 9.34 -6.07
C GLU A 57 1.98 10.60 -5.30
N ARG A 58 0.76 11.09 -5.52
CA ARG A 58 0.21 12.24 -4.77
C ARG A 58 0.12 11.94 -3.26
N TRP A 59 -0.41 10.76 -2.90
CA TRP A 59 -0.49 10.34 -1.51
C TRP A 59 0.89 10.31 -0.84
N TRP A 60 1.87 9.70 -1.51
CA TRP A 60 3.23 9.58 -1.00
C TRP A 60 3.93 10.94 -0.87
N GLU A 61 3.73 11.85 -1.82
CA GLU A 61 4.21 13.24 -1.73
C GLU A 61 3.62 13.96 -0.50
N GLY A 62 2.32 13.77 -0.24
CA GLY A 62 1.65 14.28 0.95
C GLY A 62 2.24 13.75 2.26
N VAL A 63 2.44 12.43 2.34
CA VAL A 63 3.10 11.78 3.50
C VAL A 63 4.49 12.36 3.73
N ARG A 64 5.30 12.51 2.68
CA ARG A 64 6.68 13.04 2.80
C ARG A 64 6.74 14.51 3.18
N ARG A 65 5.84 15.35 2.67
CA ARG A 65 5.90 16.80 2.87
C ARG A 65 5.24 17.25 4.16
N PHE A 66 4.13 16.63 4.52
CA PHE A 66 3.26 17.13 5.58
C PHE A 66 3.07 16.14 6.72
N GLY A 67 3.55 14.89 6.58
CA GLY A 67 3.26 13.83 7.55
C GLY A 67 1.77 13.50 7.64
N GLU A 68 0.98 13.98 6.68
CA GLU A 68 -0.47 13.81 6.68
C GLU A 68 -0.84 12.40 6.24
N LYS A 69 -1.40 11.64 7.18
CA LYS A 69 -1.96 10.31 6.92
C LYS A 69 -3.33 10.48 6.28
N GLY A 70 -3.40 10.29 4.96
CA GLY A 70 -4.67 10.00 4.27
C GLY A 70 -5.50 11.20 3.79
N THR A 71 -4.91 12.36 3.51
CA THR A 71 -5.65 13.56 3.05
C THR A 71 -5.79 13.68 1.53
N VAL A 72 -5.09 12.86 0.75
CA VAL A 72 -5.13 12.94 -0.72
C VAL A 72 -6.41 12.31 -1.26
N ARG A 73 -7.21 13.13 -1.93
CA ARG A 73 -8.38 12.71 -2.70
C ARG A 73 -7.91 12.17 -4.06
N SER A 74 -8.30 10.94 -4.37
CA SER A 74 -8.08 10.33 -5.68
C SER A 74 -9.12 10.84 -6.67
N ALA A 75 -8.81 10.69 -7.96
CA ALA A 75 -9.72 10.96 -9.06
C ALA A 75 -11.04 10.17 -8.95
N ASN A 76 -11.03 9.00 -8.30
CA ASN A 76 -12.22 8.18 -8.07
C ASN A 76 -13.16 8.70 -6.97
N GLY A 77 -12.89 9.89 -6.44
CA GLY A 77 -13.70 10.52 -5.39
C GLY A 77 -13.45 9.97 -3.97
N TYR A 78 -12.79 8.82 -3.85
CA TYR A 78 -12.29 8.27 -2.59
C TYR A 78 -10.88 8.83 -2.31
N GLY A 79 -10.49 8.88 -1.04
CA GLY A 79 -9.09 9.14 -0.67
C GLY A 79 -8.49 7.90 -0.05
N PHE A 80 -7.22 7.99 0.34
CA PHE A 80 -6.63 7.04 1.29
C PHE A 80 -7.12 7.28 2.73
N PHE A 81 -8.08 8.19 2.92
CA PHE A 81 -8.69 8.49 4.22
C PHE A 81 -9.37 7.25 4.80
N GLY A 82 -8.93 6.83 5.98
CA GLY A 82 -9.44 5.63 6.65
C GLY A 82 -8.83 4.32 6.15
N LEU A 83 -7.86 4.35 5.23
CA LEU A 83 -7.03 3.18 4.94
C LEU A 83 -5.78 3.21 5.83
N PRO A 84 -5.51 2.14 6.62
CA PRO A 84 -4.32 2.07 7.45
C PRO A 84 -3.07 1.81 6.59
N MET A 85 -2.61 2.81 5.84
CA MET A 85 -1.49 2.69 4.88
C MET A 85 -0.09 2.71 5.53
N GLU A 86 -0.03 2.78 6.87
CA GLU A 86 1.23 2.83 7.63
C GLU A 86 2.15 1.64 7.31
N TRP A 87 1.58 0.46 7.02
CA TRP A 87 2.36 -0.72 6.66
C TRP A 87 3.15 -0.52 5.36
N VAL A 88 2.61 0.25 4.42
CA VAL A 88 3.27 0.61 3.16
C VAL A 88 4.38 1.62 3.42
N GLU A 89 4.14 2.60 4.29
CA GLU A 89 5.15 3.58 4.70
C GLU A 89 6.36 2.88 5.33
N GLU A 90 6.13 1.85 6.13
CA GLU A 90 7.21 1.06 6.74
C GLU A 90 8.02 0.27 5.71
N LEU A 91 7.37 -0.33 4.70
CA LEU A 91 8.06 -1.01 3.59
C LEU A 91 8.89 -0.04 2.76
N VAL A 92 8.30 1.09 2.37
CA VAL A 92 8.92 2.05 1.46
C VAL A 92 9.94 2.92 2.19
N GLY A 93 9.83 3.11 3.51
CA GLY A 93 10.70 3.96 4.31
C GLY A 93 10.23 5.41 4.37
N GLY A 94 9.10 5.63 5.03
CA GLY A 94 8.59 6.93 5.48
C GLY A 94 8.80 7.15 6.98
N GLY A 95 8.79 8.40 7.43
CA GLY A 95 9.00 8.77 8.83
C GLY A 95 10.34 8.26 9.38
N GLU A 96 10.30 7.46 10.45
CA GLU A 96 11.48 6.86 11.11
C GLU A 96 11.84 5.44 10.57
N ALA A 97 11.06 4.88 9.64
CA ALA A 97 11.30 3.53 9.14
C ALA A 97 12.42 3.53 8.07
N PRO A 98 13.41 2.61 8.16
CA PRO A 98 14.51 2.55 7.18
C PRO A 98 14.03 2.13 5.78
N GLY A 99 12.91 1.40 5.70
CA GLY A 99 12.40 0.80 4.48
C GLY A 99 13.24 -0.37 3.99
N VAL A 100 12.65 -1.24 3.16
CA VAL A 100 13.36 -2.33 2.50
C VAL A 100 14.08 -1.76 1.26
N ARG A 101 15.34 -2.16 1.07
CA ARG A 101 16.26 -1.62 0.04
C ARG A 101 17.06 -2.74 -0.61
N GLY A 102 17.70 -2.43 -1.74
CA GLY A 102 18.59 -3.36 -2.43
C GLY A 102 17.89 -4.47 -3.20
N LEU A 103 16.57 -4.36 -3.37
CA LEU A 103 15.78 -5.31 -4.13
C LEU A 103 16.07 -5.20 -5.64
N GLU A 104 16.25 -6.35 -6.28
CA GLU A 104 16.28 -6.52 -7.73
C GLU A 104 14.89 -6.94 -8.25
N VAL A 105 14.13 -7.66 -7.42
CA VAL A 105 12.80 -8.17 -7.76
C VAL A 105 11.81 -7.83 -6.65
N LEU A 106 10.66 -7.31 -7.05
CA LEU A 106 9.49 -7.13 -6.20
C LEU A 106 8.29 -7.72 -6.92
N ARG A 107 7.49 -8.54 -6.24
CA ARG A 107 6.21 -9.04 -6.75
C ARG A 107 5.11 -8.75 -5.74
N VAL A 108 3.96 -8.31 -6.22
CA VAL A 108 2.76 -8.16 -5.39
C VAL A 108 1.71 -9.14 -5.89
N LYS A 109 1.14 -9.90 -4.96
CA LYS A 109 0.07 -10.86 -5.25
C LYS A 109 -1.18 -10.49 -4.48
N ALA A 110 -2.31 -10.36 -5.18
CA ALA A 110 -3.61 -10.30 -4.55
C ALA A 110 -4.01 -11.69 -4.01
N ILE A 111 -4.33 -11.76 -2.72
CA ILE A 111 -5.12 -12.86 -2.15
C ILE A 111 -6.56 -12.38 -2.18
N VAL A 112 -7.31 -12.82 -3.19
CA VAL A 112 -8.67 -12.35 -3.43
C VAL A 112 -9.65 -13.07 -2.51
N GLU A 113 -10.43 -12.29 -1.75
CA GLU A 113 -11.52 -12.77 -0.92
C GLU A 113 -12.84 -12.11 -1.34
N HIS A 114 -13.90 -12.89 -1.47
CA HIS A 114 -15.22 -12.34 -1.74
C HIS A 114 -15.71 -11.52 -0.54
N CYS A 115 -16.30 -10.37 -0.83
CA CYS A 115 -16.79 -9.48 0.19
C CYS A 115 -18.18 -8.88 -0.16
N PRO A 116 -18.93 -8.37 0.83
CA PRO A 116 -20.15 -7.60 0.56
C PRO A 116 -19.89 -6.32 -0.23
N HIS A 117 -20.95 -5.75 -0.81
CA HIS A 117 -20.92 -4.39 -1.36
C HIS A 117 -20.62 -3.35 -0.25
N PRO A 118 -19.93 -2.24 -0.59
CA PRO A 118 -19.52 -1.26 0.40
C PRO A 118 -20.72 -0.51 1.00
N GLY A 119 -20.89 -0.63 2.31
CA GLY A 119 -21.85 0.18 3.09
C GLY A 119 -21.26 1.46 3.70
N SER A 120 -19.97 1.75 3.47
CA SER A 120 -19.29 2.92 4.02
C SER A 120 -18.19 3.42 3.07
N MET A 121 -17.79 4.70 3.23
CA MET A 121 -16.70 5.29 2.44
C MET A 121 -15.35 4.59 2.65
N ALA A 122 -15.01 4.26 3.90
CA ALA A 122 -13.76 3.54 4.21
C ALA A 122 -13.75 2.16 3.55
N TYR A 123 -14.89 1.48 3.52
CA TYR A 123 -14.99 0.17 2.90
C TYR A 123 -14.93 0.25 1.36
N ALA A 124 -15.54 1.29 0.77
CA ALA A 124 -15.40 1.57 -0.65
C ALA A 124 -13.95 1.89 -1.05
N ALA A 125 -13.23 2.68 -0.23
CA ALA A 125 -11.81 2.94 -0.43
C ALA A 125 -10.97 1.66 -0.33
N TRP A 126 -11.30 0.74 0.58
CA TRP A 126 -10.61 -0.55 0.69
C TRP A 126 -10.87 -1.45 -0.52
N ILE A 127 -12.09 -1.44 -1.08
CA ILE A 127 -12.41 -2.15 -2.33
C ILE A 127 -11.66 -1.52 -3.52
N ALA A 128 -11.58 -0.19 -3.60
CA ALA A 128 -10.80 0.51 -4.64
C ALA A 128 -9.30 0.19 -4.54
N PHE A 129 -8.76 0.08 -3.32
CA PHE A 129 -7.41 -0.42 -3.06
C PHE A 129 -7.26 -1.90 -3.44
N SER A 130 -8.25 -2.73 -3.14
CA SER A 130 -8.23 -4.16 -3.50
C SER A 130 -8.15 -4.34 -5.01
N LYS A 131 -8.91 -3.55 -5.77
CA LYS A 131 -8.84 -3.51 -7.23
C LYS A 131 -7.44 -3.11 -7.73
N SER A 132 -6.84 -2.07 -7.16
CA SER A 132 -5.51 -1.62 -7.59
C SER A 132 -4.39 -2.63 -7.31
N VAL A 133 -4.55 -3.46 -6.27
CA VAL A 133 -3.68 -4.61 -6.01
C VAL A 133 -3.90 -5.69 -7.09
N GLY A 134 -5.15 -6.07 -7.36
CA GLY A 134 -5.46 -7.11 -8.35
C GLY A 134 -5.11 -6.76 -9.79
N GLU A 135 -5.25 -5.48 -10.18
CA GLU A 135 -4.90 -4.97 -11.52
C GLU A 135 -3.45 -4.46 -11.62
N GLY A 136 -2.71 -4.54 -10.51
CA GLY A 136 -1.27 -4.28 -10.44
C GLY A 136 -0.86 -2.81 -10.51
N SER A 137 -1.77 -1.84 -10.40
CA SER A 137 -1.38 -0.42 -10.29
C SER A 137 -0.62 -0.16 -8.99
N PHE A 138 -1.00 -0.83 -7.90
CA PHE A 138 -0.25 -0.79 -6.64
C PHE A 138 1.16 -1.38 -6.79
N GLU A 139 1.31 -2.53 -7.45
CA GLU A 139 2.62 -3.14 -7.72
C GLU A 139 3.52 -2.22 -8.55
N ARG A 140 2.97 -1.65 -9.63
CA ARG A 140 3.71 -0.72 -10.50
C ARG A 140 4.23 0.48 -9.72
N TRP A 141 3.40 1.05 -8.84
CA TRP A 141 3.83 2.13 -7.96
C TRP A 141 4.91 1.66 -6.97
N LEU A 142 4.69 0.54 -6.27
CA LEU A 142 5.61 0.05 -5.25
C LEU A 142 6.99 -0.30 -5.83
N LYS A 143 7.04 -0.84 -7.06
CA LYS A 143 8.28 -1.07 -7.82
C LYS A 143 9.06 0.22 -8.09
N ARG A 144 8.37 1.32 -8.45
CA ARG A 144 9.03 2.63 -8.61
C ARG A 144 9.70 3.08 -7.32
N MET A 145 9.02 2.85 -6.20
CA MET A 145 9.52 3.28 -4.90
C MET A 145 10.70 2.43 -4.39
N MET A 146 10.63 1.11 -4.59
CA MET A 146 11.54 0.17 -3.90
C MET A 146 12.64 -0.44 -4.77
N LEU A 147 12.45 -0.51 -6.09
CA LEU A 147 13.46 -1.04 -7.03
C LEU A 147 14.25 0.08 -7.70
N LEU A 148 13.56 1.13 -8.15
CA LEU A 148 14.16 2.18 -8.95
C LEU A 148 14.83 3.28 -8.13
N GLY A 149 14.71 3.20 -6.79
CA GLY A 149 15.31 4.12 -5.84
C GLY A 149 15.36 5.54 -6.37
N GLU A 150 14.23 6.28 -6.32
CA GLU A 150 14.21 7.69 -6.68
C GLU A 150 15.48 8.36 -6.16
N VAL A 151 16.28 8.79 -7.13
CA VAL A 151 17.68 9.18 -7.02
C VAL A 151 17.86 10.13 -5.83
N ARG A 152 18.28 9.61 -4.67
CA ARG A 152 18.99 10.40 -3.67
C ARG A 152 20.48 10.42 -4.04
N LYS A 153 20.78 11.06 -5.16
CA LYS A 153 22.07 11.71 -5.38
C LYS A 153 21.83 13.21 -5.24
N GLU A 154 21.70 13.69 -4.02
CA GLU A 154 22.02 15.08 -3.70
C GLU A 154 22.94 15.07 -2.49
N ASN A 155 24.17 15.49 -2.75
CA ASN A 155 25.24 15.90 -1.83
C ASN A 155 26.01 14.78 -1.13
N SER A 156 26.92 14.16 -1.89
CA SER A 156 28.28 13.87 -1.40
C SER A 156 29.16 15.09 -1.64
#